data_AF-A0A438J024-F1
#
_entry.id   AF-A0A438J024-F1
#
_cell.length_a   1.000
_cell.length_b   1.000
_cell.length_c   1.000
_cell.angle_alpha   90.00
_cell.angle_beta   90.00
_cell.angle_gamma   90.00
#
_symmetry.space_group_name_H-M   'P 1'
#
loop_
_entity.id
_entity.type
_entity.pdbx_description
1 polymer ?
#
loop_
_entity_poly.entity_id
_entity_poly.type
_entity_poly.pdbx_seq_one_letter_code
_entity_poly.pdbx_strand_id
1 'polypeptide(L)'
;MDSDMAPSPVPELPEPREVPPAPSTTDPPQPVPEAASSDAPPVVPPTSEPPITIPGPEYRALLTSFQTLTTTQTAIMERMDHFQTQQDQQTLILREIQQHLGLVPPAPPVAVPSTVAAEDPSYPPEEPTT
;
A
#
# COMPACT_ATOMS: atom_id res chain seq x y z
N MET A 1 27.89 -36.81 -35.61
CA MET A 1 27.71 -37.09 -34.18
C MET A 1 26.96 -35.91 -33.63
N ASP A 2 25.65 -36.03 -33.73
CA ASP A 2 24.63 -35.12 -33.21
C ASP A 2 24.75 -34.99 -31.70
N SER A 3 24.85 -33.76 -31.21
CA SER A 3 24.56 -33.43 -29.82
C SER A 3 23.32 -32.56 -29.79
N ASP A 4 22.21 -33.29 -29.66
CA ASP A 4 20.91 -32.94 -29.12
C ASP A 4 20.79 -31.53 -28.50
N MET A 5 20.05 -30.66 -29.19
CA MET A 5 19.51 -29.41 -28.67
C MET A 5 18.22 -29.77 -27.93
N ALA A 6 18.28 -29.94 -26.61
CA ALA A 6 17.07 -29.98 -25.78
C ALA A 6 16.40 -28.59 -25.81
N PRO A 7 15.10 -28.47 -26.16
CA PRO A 7 14.40 -27.20 -26.08
C PRO A 7 14.09 -26.90 -24.60
N SER A 8 14.62 -25.81 -24.06
CA SER A 8 14.20 -25.29 -22.76
C SER A 8 12.71 -24.89 -22.82
N PRO A 9 11.90 -25.21 -21.80
CA PRO A 9 10.47 -24.93 -21.82
C PRO A 9 10.19 -23.42 -21.68
N VAL A 10 9.28 -22.93 -22.51
CA VAL A 10 8.67 -21.61 -22.39
C VAL A 10 7.81 -21.56 -21.11
N PRO A 11 7.86 -20.48 -20.30
CA PRO A 11 6.86 -20.28 -19.26
C PRO A 11 5.49 -20.02 -19.90
N GLU A 12 4.52 -20.88 -19.62
CA GLU A 12 3.13 -20.69 -20.03
C GLU A 12 2.53 -19.52 -19.24
N LEU A 13 2.10 -18.46 -19.94
CA LEU A 13 1.34 -17.38 -19.32
C LEU A 13 -0.07 -17.88 -18.98
N PRO A 14 -0.62 -17.59 -17.78
CA PRO A 14 -2.00 -17.95 -17.47
C PRO A 14 -2.96 -17.28 -18.45
N GLU A 15 -3.85 -18.05 -19.08
CA GLU A 15 -4.93 -17.48 -19.89
C GLU A 15 -5.78 -16.50 -19.06
N PRO A 16 -6.21 -15.37 -19.64
CA PRO A 16 -7.16 -14.48 -18.99
C PRO A 16 -8.47 -15.23 -18.78
N ARG A 17 -8.86 -15.46 -17.53
CA ARG A 17 -10.21 -15.97 -17.24
C ARG A 17 -11.23 -14.91 -17.66
N GLU A 18 -12.09 -15.25 -18.62
CA GLU A 18 -13.28 -14.44 -18.92
C GLU A 18 -14.14 -14.33 -17.67
N VAL A 19 -14.31 -13.10 -17.18
CA VAL A 19 -15.36 -12.77 -16.22
C VAL A 19 -16.69 -12.79 -16.98
N PRO A 20 -17.72 -13.52 -16.53
CA PRO A 20 -19.02 -13.51 -17.20
C PRO A 20 -19.60 -12.09 -17.16
N PRO A 21 -20.33 -11.66 -18.21
CA PRO A 21 -20.94 -10.34 -18.22
C PRO A 21 -21.98 -10.26 -17.10
N ALA A 22 -21.92 -9.19 -16.30
CA ALA A 22 -23.00 -8.85 -15.40
C ALA A 22 -24.24 -8.45 -16.23
N PRO A 23 -25.45 -8.93 -15.90
CA PRO A 23 -26.66 -8.55 -16.61
C PRO A 23 -26.96 -7.06 -16.38
N SER A 24 -27.07 -6.30 -17.47
CA SER A 24 -27.68 -4.97 -17.46
C SER A 24 -29.21 -5.14 -17.49
N THR A 25 -29.91 -4.73 -16.42
CA THR A 25 -31.38 -4.56 -16.29
C THR A 25 -31.60 -3.83 -14.95
N THR A 26 -31.83 -2.52 -14.86
CA THR A 26 -33.07 -1.78 -15.19
C THR A 26 -34.35 -2.58 -14.92
N ASP A 27 -34.84 -2.54 -13.67
CA ASP A 27 -36.28 -2.54 -13.37
C ASP A 27 -36.56 -1.96 -11.95
N PRO A 28 -37.65 -1.19 -11.70
CA PRO A 28 -37.96 -0.54 -10.42
C PRO A 28 -38.87 -1.42 -9.51
N PRO A 29 -39.25 -0.98 -8.29
CA PRO A 29 -39.51 -1.87 -7.14
C PRO A 29 -40.95 -2.43 -7.07
N GLN A 30 -41.11 -3.59 -6.40
CA GLN A 30 -42.42 -4.13 -6.00
C GLN A 30 -42.75 -3.85 -4.51
N PRO A 31 -44.03 -3.57 -4.15
CA PRO A 31 -44.44 -3.25 -2.78
C PRO A 31 -44.82 -4.46 -1.89
N VAL A 32 -44.75 -4.16 -0.59
CA VAL A 32 -44.92 -4.89 0.69
C VAL A 32 -46.05 -5.94 0.82
N PRO A 33 -45.95 -6.83 1.82
CA PRO A 33 -47.04 -7.02 2.77
C PRO A 33 -46.64 -6.67 4.20
N GLU A 34 -47.37 -5.69 4.75
CA GLU A 34 -47.40 -5.28 6.15
C GLU A 34 -47.94 -6.43 7.01
N ALA A 35 -47.09 -6.97 7.89
CA ALA A 35 -47.51 -7.88 8.95
C ALA A 35 -46.81 -7.50 10.25
N ALA A 36 -47.64 -7.12 11.22
CA ALA A 36 -47.35 -6.80 12.60
C ALA A 36 -46.44 -5.57 12.83
N SER A 37 -47.09 -4.43 13.01
CA SER A 37 -46.67 -3.41 13.96
C SER A 37 -46.30 -4.08 15.28
N SER A 38 -45.01 -4.34 15.47
CA SER A 38 -44.44 -4.64 16.78
C SER A 38 -44.26 -3.30 17.47
N ASP A 39 -45.26 -2.89 18.24
CA ASP A 39 -45.19 -1.79 19.21
C ASP A 39 -44.26 -2.18 20.37
N ALA A 40 -42.98 -2.31 20.06
CA ALA A 40 -41.93 -2.42 21.05
C ALA A 40 -40.73 -1.64 20.50
N PRO A 41 -40.23 -0.62 21.21
CA PRO A 41 -39.01 0.05 20.79
C PRO A 41 -37.88 -0.99 20.71
N PRO A 42 -36.97 -0.89 19.72
CA PRO A 42 -35.79 -1.73 19.70
C PRO A 42 -35.08 -1.57 21.04
N VAL A 43 -34.96 -2.65 21.80
CA VAL A 43 -34.08 -2.69 22.97
C VAL A 43 -32.67 -2.63 22.41
N VAL A 44 -32.12 -1.42 22.32
CA VAL A 44 -30.70 -1.19 22.08
C VAL A 44 -30.00 -1.63 23.36
N PRO A 45 -29.16 -2.69 23.35
CA PRO A 45 -28.33 -2.96 24.50
C PRO A 45 -27.46 -1.72 24.73
N PRO A 46 -27.36 -1.18 25.96
CA PRO A 46 -26.52 -0.02 26.20
C PRO A 46 -25.08 -0.42 25.91
N THR A 47 -24.55 -0.02 24.77
CA THR A 47 -23.11 0.02 24.53
C THR A 47 -22.61 1.32 25.14
N SER A 48 -22.74 1.42 26.47
CA SER A 48 -22.19 2.54 27.24
C SER A 48 -20.74 2.23 27.55
N GLU A 49 -19.90 2.12 26.52
CA GLU A 49 -18.49 2.38 26.78
C GLU A 49 -18.43 3.85 27.22
N PRO A 50 -17.94 4.14 28.45
CA PRO A 50 -17.93 5.51 28.94
C PRO A 50 -17.09 6.38 28.00
N PRO A 51 -17.56 7.58 27.62
CA PRO A 51 -16.77 8.48 26.82
C PRO A 51 -15.42 8.74 27.49
N ILE A 52 -14.33 8.53 26.75
CA ILE A 52 -12.99 8.81 27.24
C ILE A 52 -12.89 10.33 27.42
N THR A 53 -12.91 10.79 28.67
CA THR A 53 -12.72 12.20 29.01
C THR A 53 -11.22 12.47 29.00
N ILE A 54 -10.75 13.21 27.99
CA ILE A 54 -9.35 13.62 27.90
C ILE A 54 -9.18 14.95 28.68
N PRO A 55 -8.38 14.99 29.74
CA PRO A 55 -8.02 16.23 30.42
C PRO A 55 -7.40 17.26 29.47
N GLY A 56 -7.68 18.54 29.70
CA GLY A 56 -7.15 19.65 28.90
C GLY A 56 -5.64 19.59 28.57
N PRO A 57 -4.73 19.29 29.53
CA PRO A 57 -3.31 19.19 29.22
C PRO A 57 -2.97 18.04 28.26
N GLU A 58 -3.61 16.88 28.40
CA GLU A 58 -3.40 15.71 27.53
C GLU A 58 -3.91 15.99 26.11
N TYR A 59 -5.05 16.67 25.98
CA TYR A 59 -5.56 17.11 24.68
C TYR A 59 -4.57 18.07 23.98
N ARG A 60 -3.97 19.01 24.72
CA ARG A 60 -2.97 19.95 24.18
C ARG A 60 -1.67 19.24 23.80
N ALA A 61 -1.24 18.26 24.59
CA ALA A 61 -0.09 17.41 24.25
C ALA A 61 -0.36 16.63 22.96
N LEU A 62 -1.52 15.98 22.85
CA LEU A 62 -1.93 15.22 21.66
C LEU A 62 -2.01 16.11 20.41
N LEU A 63 -2.55 17.32 20.53
CA LEU A 63 -2.58 18.28 19.43
C LEU A 63 -1.16 18.65 18.96
N THR A 64 -0.25 18.88 19.91
CA THR A 64 1.16 19.14 19.61
C THR A 64 1.82 17.94 18.93
N SER A 65 1.53 16.72 19.38
CA SER A 65 2.02 15.49 18.76
C SER A 65 1.57 15.38 17.30
N PHE A 66 0.28 15.60 17.02
CA PHE A 66 -0.24 15.55 15.65
C PHE A 66 0.35 16.65 14.77
N GLN A 67 0.51 17.87 15.28
CA GLN A 67 1.16 18.95 14.53
C GLN A 67 2.61 18.60 14.20
N THR A 68 3.34 18.03 15.17
CA THR A 68 4.73 17.63 14.99
C THR A 68 4.84 16.52 13.96
N LEU A 69 3.96 15.50 14.06
CA LEU A 69 3.90 14.40 13.11
C LEU A 69 3.60 14.91 11.70
N THR A 70 2.56 15.73 11.55
CA THR A 70 2.15 16.30 10.26
C THR A 70 3.29 17.12 9.65
N THR A 71 3.90 18.02 10.42
CA THR A 71 5.03 18.85 9.96
C THR A 71 6.21 17.98 9.53
N THR A 72 6.52 16.93 10.30
CA THR A 72 7.64 16.02 9.99
C THR A 72 7.37 15.26 8.70
N GLN A 73 6.15 14.76 8.49
CA GLN A 73 5.75 14.08 7.26
C GLN A 73 5.89 14.99 6.04
N THR A 74 5.42 16.24 6.14
CA THR A 74 5.59 17.23 5.07
C THR A 74 7.06 17.50 4.76
N ALA A 75 7.89 17.73 5.79
CA ALA A 75 9.31 18.00 5.60
C ALA A 75 10.06 16.82 4.95
N ILE A 76 9.66 15.57 5.26
CA ILE A 76 10.21 14.38 4.61
C ILE A 76 9.82 14.35 3.13
N MET A 77 8.55 14.61 2.82
CA MET A 77 8.06 14.64 1.45
C MET A 77 8.76 15.71 0.60
N GLU A 78 8.91 16.92 1.15
CA GLU A 78 9.66 18.01 0.51
C GLU A 78 11.13 17.67 0.29
N ARG A 79 11.76 17.03 1.30
CA ARG A 79 13.16 16.58 1.18
C ARG A 79 13.31 15.51 0.10
N MET A 80 12.37 14.58 -0.02
CA MET A 80 12.37 13.56 -1.07
C MET A 80 12.29 14.19 -2.46
N ASP A 81 11.37 15.14 -2.67
CA ASP A 81 11.23 15.86 -3.94
C ASP A 81 12.52 16.61 -4.31
N HIS A 82 13.15 17.25 -3.33
CA HIS A 82 14.44 17.91 -3.54
C HIS A 82 15.54 16.92 -3.92
N PHE A 83 15.63 15.77 -3.25
CA PHE A 83 16.60 14.73 -3.62
C PHE A 83 16.34 14.17 -5.02
N GLN A 84 15.08 13.96 -5.40
CA GLN A 84 14.73 13.48 -6.72
C GLN A 84 15.13 14.48 -7.81
N THR A 85 14.80 15.76 -7.62
CA THR A 85 15.24 16.84 -8.52
C THR A 85 16.76 16.88 -8.62
N GLN A 86 17.48 16.71 -7.51
CA GLN A 86 18.94 16.65 -7.52
C GLN A 86 19.47 15.44 -8.30
N GLN A 87 18.85 14.26 -8.15
CA GLN A 87 19.24 13.07 -8.90
C GLN A 87 18.99 13.24 -10.41
N ASP A 88 17.86 13.83 -10.79
CA ASP A 88 17.56 14.14 -12.18
C ASP A 88 18.58 15.13 -12.76
N GLN A 89 18.92 16.17 -12.00
CA GLN A 89 19.94 17.13 -12.41
C GLN A 89 21.31 16.47 -12.60
N GLN A 90 21.75 15.63 -11.65
CA GLN A 90 23.02 14.89 -11.77
C GLN A 90 23.00 13.96 -13.00
N THR A 91 21.87 13.30 -13.24
CA THR A 91 21.68 12.43 -14.41
C THR A 91 21.79 13.21 -15.71
N LEU A 92 21.18 14.40 -15.78
CA LEU A 92 21.28 15.28 -16.95
C LEU A 92 22.71 15.72 -17.22
N ILE A 93 23.46 16.12 -16.19
CA ILE A 93 24.86 16.53 -16.33
C ILE A 93 25.71 15.36 -16.86
N LEU A 94 25.54 14.16 -16.29
CA LEU A 94 26.27 12.98 -16.76
C LEU A 94 25.95 12.64 -18.21
N ARG A 95 24.66 12.67 -18.57
CA ARG A 95 24.23 12.47 -19.96
C ARG A 95 24.86 13.50 -20.89
N GLU A 96 24.89 14.77 -20.49
CA GLU A 96 25.45 15.84 -21.31
C GLU A 96 26.96 15.62 -21.54
N ILE A 97 27.70 15.28 -20.49
CA ILE A 97 29.14 14.96 -20.61
C ILE A 97 29.34 13.75 -21.54
N GLN A 98 28.53 12.71 -21.42
CA GLN A 98 28.61 11.54 -22.29
C GLN A 98 28.34 11.89 -23.76
N GLN A 99 27.35 12.75 -24.03
CA GLN A 99 27.04 13.23 -25.39
C GLN A 99 28.26 13.94 -26.00
N HIS A 100 28.91 14.83 -25.23
CA HIS A 100 30.11 15.53 -25.68
C HIS A 100 31.30 14.60 -25.94
N LEU A 101 31.41 13.52 -25.15
CA LEU A 101 32.51 12.55 -25.27
C LEU A 101 32.19 11.40 -26.25
N GLY A 102 30.99 11.36 -26.83
CA GLY A 102 30.53 10.26 -27.69
C GLY A 102 30.38 8.92 -26.93
N LEU A 103 30.17 8.97 -25.62
CA LEU A 103 30.01 7.80 -24.77
C LEU A 103 28.55 7.32 -24.79
N VAL A 104 28.35 6.01 -24.73
CA VAL A 104 27.01 5.41 -24.58
C VAL A 104 26.60 5.51 -23.11
N PRO A 105 25.37 5.95 -22.79
CA PRO A 105 24.91 6.04 -21.42
C PRO A 105 24.85 4.69 -20.72
N PRO A 106 25.19 4.62 -19.41
CA PRO A 106 25.01 3.41 -18.63
C PRO A 106 23.53 3.05 -18.54
N ALA A 107 23.24 1.74 -18.55
CA ALA A 107 21.87 1.24 -18.38
C ALA A 107 21.30 1.70 -17.02
N PRO A 108 19.98 1.99 -16.94
CA PRO A 108 19.35 2.36 -15.68
C PRO A 108 19.62 1.30 -14.59
N PRO A 109 19.75 1.71 -13.31
CA PRO A 109 19.88 0.76 -12.22
C PRO A 109 18.65 -0.16 -12.20
N VAL A 110 18.88 -1.47 -12.23
CA VAL A 110 17.81 -2.47 -12.08
C VAL A 110 17.30 -2.36 -10.64
N ALA A 111 16.02 -2.05 -10.48
CA ALA A 111 15.36 -2.09 -9.19
C ALA A 111 15.36 -3.54 -8.70
N VAL A 112 16.31 -3.89 -7.83
CA VAL A 112 16.25 -5.11 -7.05
C VAL A 112 15.08 -4.95 -6.08
N PRO A 113 14.02 -5.75 -6.16
CA PRO A 113 13.01 -5.74 -5.12
C PRO A 113 13.70 -6.07 -3.79
N SER A 114 13.50 -5.24 -2.78
CA SER A 114 13.87 -5.59 -1.41
C SER A 114 13.12 -6.86 -1.04
N THR A 115 13.79 -8.00 -1.14
CA THR A 115 13.36 -9.22 -0.48
C THR A 115 13.44 -8.94 1.01
N VAL A 116 12.30 -8.60 1.62
CA VAL A 116 12.12 -8.87 3.05
C VAL A 116 12.40 -10.36 3.17
N ALA A 117 13.54 -10.71 3.78
CA ALA A 117 13.77 -12.06 4.21
C ALA A 117 12.56 -12.40 5.07
N ALA A 118 11.71 -13.32 4.57
CA ALA A 118 10.73 -13.98 5.39
C ALA A 118 11.48 -14.38 6.66
N GLU A 119 10.98 -13.95 7.81
CA GLU A 119 11.51 -14.38 9.10
C GLU A 119 11.78 -15.88 9.02
N ASP A 120 13.01 -16.26 9.33
CA ASP A 120 13.37 -17.64 9.53
C ASP A 120 12.33 -18.23 10.52
N PRO A 121 11.52 -19.23 10.13
CA PRO A 121 10.54 -19.84 11.03
C PRO A 121 11.21 -20.58 12.20
N SER A 122 12.54 -20.57 12.29
CA SER A 122 13.35 -21.21 13.32
C SER A 122 13.74 -20.30 14.50
N TYR A 123 12.92 -19.32 14.86
CA TYR A 123 13.02 -18.68 16.18
C TYR A 123 11.94 -19.24 17.12
N PRO A 124 12.30 -19.89 18.26
CA PRO A 124 11.31 -20.25 19.26
C PRO A 124 10.80 -18.98 19.97
N PRO A 125 9.56 -18.97 20.49
CA PRO A 125 9.06 -17.84 21.25
C PRO A 125 9.88 -17.68 22.54
N GLU A 126 10.34 -16.47 22.81
CA GLU A 126 10.89 -16.10 24.12
C GLU A 126 9.77 -16.23 25.17
N GLU A 127 9.92 -17.13 26.15
CA GLU A 127 9.00 -17.20 27.28
C GLU A 127 9.12 -15.94 28.16
N PRO A 128 7.99 -15.39 28.66
CA PRO A 128 8.03 -14.26 29.57
C PRO A 128 8.66 -14.69 30.91
N THR A 129 9.83 -14.14 31.21
CA THR A 129 10.41 -14.23 32.56
C THR A 129 9.51 -13.46 33.52
N THR A 130 8.93 -14.19 34.49
CA THR A 130 8.15 -13.67 35.63
C THR A 130 9.06 -13.01 36.66
#